data_AF-H2YY29-F1
#
_entry.id   AF-H2YY29-F1
#
_cell.length_a   1.000
_cell.length_b   1.000
_cell.length_c   1.000
_cell.angle_alpha   90.00
_cell.angle_beta   90.00
_cell.angle_gamma   90.00
#
_symmetry.space_group_name_H-M   'P 1'
#
loop_
_entity.id
_entity.type
_entity.pdbx_description
1 polymer ?
#
loop_
_entity_poly.entity_id
_entity_poly.type
_entity_poly.pdbx_seq_one_letter_code
_entity_poly.pdbx_strand_id
1 'polypeptide(L)'
;MHRVRIDLISPTFERSTLYRNAVLFALDDFPDCPEFALKLCQIEVGTAISSTARKLFNPATTVSAAFFSVYFELLTHRRNAAHGDYHSTARVTNVLERAVASHSGSVLLWRLLVHFSTSKETVFTRANFACPWSKTFACDQIRLEPDSIPELVKNMQDRGLRIRTPVEEVQLLLAM
;
A
#
# COMPACT_ATOMS: atom_id res chain seq x y z
N MET A 1 -29.28 -15.95 -8.34
CA MET A 1 -29.78 -16.08 -6.95
C MET A 1 -28.68 -16.07 -5.86
N HIS A 2 -27.43 -15.63 -6.13
CA HIS A 2 -26.37 -15.60 -5.11
C HIS A 2 -26.02 -14.21 -4.53
N ARG A 3 -26.55 -13.12 -5.08
CA ARG A 3 -26.23 -11.75 -4.63
C ARG A 3 -27.17 -11.18 -3.56
N VAL A 4 -28.38 -11.72 -3.39
CA VAL A 4 -29.43 -11.11 -2.55
C VAL A 4 -29.35 -11.55 -1.07
N ARG A 5 -28.52 -12.54 -0.72
CA ARG A 5 -28.38 -13.03 0.67
C ARG A 5 -27.34 -12.30 1.52
N ILE A 6 -26.55 -11.39 0.94
CA ILE A 6 -25.49 -10.68 1.67
C ILE A 6 -26.03 -9.40 2.34
N ASP A 7 -27.16 -8.86 1.88
CA ASP A 7 -27.70 -7.57 2.34
C ASP A 7 -28.78 -7.67 3.43
N LEU A 8 -29.06 -8.86 3.97
CA LEU A 8 -30.16 -9.10 4.94
C LEU A 8 -29.72 -9.41 6.37
N ILE A 9 -28.46 -9.20 6.72
CA ILE A 9 -28.00 -9.40 8.10
C ILE A 9 -27.33 -8.12 8.57
N SER A 10 -28.13 -7.23 9.17
CA SER A 10 -27.59 -6.38 10.23
C SER A 10 -26.99 -7.33 11.27
N PRO A 11 -25.67 -7.30 11.53
CA PRO A 11 -25.04 -8.30 12.38
C PRO A 11 -25.48 -8.05 13.81
N THR A 12 -26.27 -8.96 14.38
CA THR A 12 -26.28 -9.13 15.83
C THR A 12 -24.85 -9.42 16.29
N PHE A 13 -24.42 -8.78 17.38
CA PHE A 13 -23.04 -8.83 17.89
C PHE A 13 -22.50 -10.27 18.05
N GLU A 14 -23.36 -11.22 18.41
CA GLU A 14 -23.03 -12.65 18.54
C GLU A 14 -22.65 -13.31 17.20
N ARG A 15 -23.34 -12.98 16.11
CA ARG A 15 -23.03 -13.51 14.76
C ARG A 15 -21.70 -12.96 14.23
N SER A 16 -21.36 -11.71 14.59
CA SER A 16 -20.09 -11.10 14.23
C SER A 16 -18.90 -11.86 14.85
N THR A 17 -19.03 -12.29 16.11
CA THR A 17 -17.97 -13.00 16.83
C THR A 17 -17.73 -14.41 16.29
N LEU A 18 -18.80 -15.17 16.04
CA LEU A 18 -18.70 -16.50 15.43
C LEU A 18 -18.06 -16.44 14.04
N TYR A 19 -18.50 -15.48 13.22
CA TYR A 19 -17.96 -15.30 11.88
C TYR A 19 -16.48 -14.85 11.91
N ARG A 20 -16.12 -13.95 12.85
CA ARG A 20 -14.73 -13.56 13.08
C ARG A 20 -13.86 -14.77 13.43
N ASN A 21 -14.30 -15.64 14.33
CA ASN A 21 -13.55 -16.82 14.75
C ASN A 21 -13.39 -17.83 13.59
N ALA A 22 -14.43 -18.01 12.76
CA ALA A 22 -14.33 -18.84 11.57
C ALA A 22 -13.30 -18.29 10.56
N VAL A 23 -13.24 -16.96 10.37
CA VAL A 23 -12.22 -16.32 9.52
C VAL A 23 -10.82 -16.48 10.11
N LEU A 24 -10.65 -16.35 11.43
CA LEU A 24 -9.36 -16.56 12.08
C LEU A 24 -8.89 -18.01 11.94
N PHE A 25 -9.79 -18.98 12.10
CA PHE A 25 -9.49 -20.39 11.87
C PHE A 25 -9.08 -20.64 10.41
N ALA A 26 -9.80 -20.07 9.46
CA ALA A 26 -9.45 -20.17 8.04
C ALA A 26 -8.11 -19.50 7.70
N LEU A 27 -7.71 -18.43 8.40
CA LEU A 27 -6.39 -17.80 8.24
C LEU A 27 -5.27 -18.60 8.88
N ASP A 28 -5.56 -19.47 9.85
CA ASP A 28 -4.56 -20.40 10.41
C ASP A 28 -4.20 -21.48 9.36
N ASP A 29 -5.22 -22.02 8.68
CA ASP A 29 -5.04 -22.99 7.58
C ASP A 29 -4.52 -22.33 6.28
N PHE A 30 -4.94 -21.09 5.99
CA PHE A 30 -4.66 -20.37 4.75
C PHE A 30 -4.18 -18.92 5.02
N PRO A 31 -2.95 -18.73 5.53
CA PRO A 31 -2.45 -17.43 6.00
C PRO A 31 -2.30 -16.37 4.90
N ASP A 32 -2.06 -16.80 3.66
CA ASP A 32 -1.87 -15.91 2.52
C ASP A 32 -3.15 -15.69 1.70
N CYS A 33 -4.30 -16.19 2.14
CA CYS A 33 -5.57 -15.99 1.43
C CYS A 33 -6.05 -14.52 1.58
N PRO A 34 -6.05 -13.74 0.48
CA PRO A 34 -6.39 -12.32 0.56
C PRO A 34 -7.86 -12.09 0.92
N GLU A 35 -8.76 -12.99 0.52
CA GLU A 35 -10.18 -12.89 0.81
C GLU A 35 -10.45 -12.96 2.32
N PHE A 36 -9.81 -13.89 3.04
CA PHE A 36 -9.97 -14.01 4.48
C PHE A 36 -9.32 -12.83 5.22
N ALA A 37 -8.14 -12.40 4.77
CA ALA A 37 -7.45 -11.23 5.35
C ALA A 37 -8.27 -9.94 5.18
N LEU A 38 -8.82 -9.70 3.98
CA LEU A 38 -9.73 -8.58 3.73
C LEU A 38 -10.97 -8.65 4.61
N LYS A 39 -11.55 -9.85 4.76
CA LYS A 39 -12.76 -10.01 5.55
C LYS A 39 -12.51 -9.76 7.04
N LEU A 40 -11.38 -10.23 7.57
CA LEU A 40 -10.97 -9.94 8.94
C LEU A 40 -10.83 -8.42 9.16
N CYS A 41 -10.14 -7.72 8.27
CA CYS A 41 -10.00 -6.26 8.34
C CYS A 41 -11.35 -5.54 8.40
N GLN A 42 -12.31 -5.93 7.56
CA GLN A 42 -13.65 -5.32 7.55
C GLN A 42 -14.41 -5.55 8.86
N ILE A 43 -14.36 -6.77 9.42
CA ILE A 43 -15.05 -7.11 10.67
C ILE A 43 -14.44 -6.34 11.85
N GLU A 44 -13.11 -6.33 11.95
CA GLU A 44 -12.39 -5.68 13.05
C GLU A 44 -12.59 -4.16 13.05
N VAL A 45 -12.51 -3.54 11.87
CA VAL A 45 -12.80 -2.10 11.72
C VAL A 45 -14.25 -1.80 12.09
N GLY A 46 -15.21 -2.63 11.64
CA GLY A 46 -16.63 -2.45 11.96
C GLY A 46 -16.98 -2.60 13.44
N THR A 47 -16.22 -3.42 14.18
CA THR A 47 -16.41 -3.68 15.61
C THR A 47 -15.53 -2.82 16.53
N ALA A 48 -14.68 -1.94 15.97
CA ALA A 48 -13.66 -1.17 16.68
C ALA A 48 -12.65 -2.01 17.49
N ILE A 49 -12.62 -3.33 17.27
CA ILE A 49 -11.62 -4.23 17.82
C ILE A 49 -10.40 -4.13 16.90
N SER A 50 -9.21 -3.83 17.43
CA SER A 50 -8.05 -3.55 16.59
C SER A 50 -6.76 -4.24 17.02
N SER A 51 -6.86 -5.22 17.91
CA SER A 51 -5.68 -5.88 18.49
C SER A 51 -5.22 -7.11 17.72
N THR A 52 -6.11 -7.83 17.03
CA THR A 52 -5.75 -9.12 16.43
C THR A 52 -5.28 -8.96 14.99
N ALA A 53 -5.96 -8.18 14.14
CA ALA A 53 -5.46 -7.86 12.80
C ALA A 53 -4.06 -7.22 12.84
N ARG A 54 -3.80 -6.32 13.81
CA ARG A 54 -2.47 -5.72 13.99
C ARG A 54 -1.39 -6.72 14.41
N LYS A 55 -1.75 -7.75 15.17
CA LYS A 55 -0.81 -8.82 15.57
C LYS A 55 -0.55 -9.78 14.42
N LEU A 56 -1.60 -10.11 13.67
CA LEU A 56 -1.54 -11.05 12.56
C LEU A 56 -0.79 -10.45 11.35
N PHE A 57 -1.11 -9.21 10.98
CA PHE A 57 -0.50 -8.50 9.86
C PHE A 57 0.74 -7.71 10.31
N ASN A 58 1.83 -8.42 10.53
CA ASN A 58 3.13 -7.79 10.77
C ASN A 58 3.72 -7.27 9.45
N PRO A 59 3.98 -5.95 9.31
CA PRO A 59 4.50 -5.39 8.06
C PRO A 59 5.94 -5.80 7.72
N ALA A 60 6.63 -6.51 8.61
CA ALA A 60 7.99 -6.98 8.39
C ALA A 60 8.09 -8.41 7.85
N THR A 61 6.99 -9.18 7.84
CA THR A 61 7.06 -10.62 7.49
C THR A 61 6.96 -10.88 5.99
N THR A 62 5.86 -10.44 5.36
CA THR A 62 5.62 -10.60 3.93
C THR A 62 5.04 -9.33 3.33
N VAL A 63 5.19 -9.16 2.01
CA VAL A 63 4.59 -8.01 1.29
C VAL A 63 3.07 -8.03 1.42
N SER A 64 2.46 -9.23 1.44
CA SER A 64 1.02 -9.42 1.68
C SER A 64 0.61 -8.92 3.07
N ALA A 65 1.33 -9.35 4.11
CA ALA A 65 1.09 -8.90 5.49
C ALA A 65 1.31 -7.38 5.63
N ALA A 66 2.34 -6.82 4.98
CA ALA A 66 2.57 -5.39 4.92
C ALA A 66 1.40 -4.64 4.26
N PHE A 67 0.89 -5.15 3.13
CA PHE A 67 -0.27 -4.58 2.46
C PHE A 67 -1.51 -4.60 3.35
N PHE A 68 -1.81 -5.73 3.99
CA PHE A 68 -2.98 -5.84 4.89
C PHE A 68 -2.83 -5.00 6.16
N SER A 69 -1.61 -4.87 6.70
CA SER A 69 -1.33 -3.98 7.83
C SER A 69 -1.64 -2.52 7.48
N VAL A 70 -1.15 -2.05 6.32
CA VAL A 70 -1.44 -0.70 5.82
C VAL A 70 -2.92 -0.52 5.52
N TYR A 71 -3.54 -1.48 4.82
CA TYR A 71 -4.95 -1.44 4.47
C TYR A 71 -5.86 -1.38 5.71
N PHE A 72 -5.53 -2.14 6.76
CA PHE A 72 -6.25 -2.12 8.02
C PHE A 72 -6.22 -0.74 8.69
N GLU A 73 -5.05 -0.10 8.76
CA GLU A 73 -4.92 1.23 9.34
C GLU A 73 -5.63 2.30 8.48
N LEU A 74 -5.61 2.17 7.16
CA LEU A 74 -6.37 3.05 6.26
C LEU A 74 -7.88 2.93 6.46
N LEU A 75 -8.40 1.70 6.56
CA LEU A 75 -9.81 1.49 6.85
C LEU A 75 -10.19 2.05 8.23
N THR A 76 -9.33 1.86 9.23
CA THR A 76 -9.53 2.40 10.58
C THR A 76 -9.55 3.94 10.55
N HIS A 77 -8.60 4.56 9.86
CA HIS A 77 -8.55 6.00 9.69
C HIS A 77 -9.80 6.53 8.98
N ARG A 78 -10.24 5.88 7.89
CA ARG A 78 -11.46 6.25 7.17
C ARG A 78 -12.72 6.13 8.03
N ARG A 79 -12.83 5.04 8.82
CA ARG A 79 -13.94 4.84 9.75
C ARG A 79 -13.98 5.96 10.78
N ASN A 80 -12.85 6.27 11.40
CA ASN A 80 -12.82 7.30 12.44
C ASN A 80 -13.09 8.70 11.87
N ALA A 81 -12.57 9.01 10.68
CA ALA A 81 -12.88 10.25 9.97
C ALA A 81 -14.38 10.39 9.69
N ALA A 82 -15.08 9.30 9.37
CA ALA A 82 -16.54 9.29 9.19
C ALA A 82 -17.31 9.56 10.50
N HIS A 83 -16.71 9.27 11.66
CA HIS A 83 -17.27 9.57 12.98
C HIS A 83 -16.88 10.96 13.52
N GLY A 84 -16.18 11.79 12.73
CA GLY A 84 -15.71 13.12 13.15
C GLY A 84 -14.42 13.10 13.97
N ASP A 85 -13.88 11.91 14.28
CA ASP A 85 -12.59 11.75 14.95
C ASP A 85 -11.47 11.81 13.91
N TYR A 86 -10.99 13.02 13.61
CA TYR A 86 -9.83 13.20 12.74
C TYR A 86 -8.56 12.73 13.45
N HIS A 87 -8.26 11.44 13.33
CA HIS A 87 -6.98 10.92 13.82
C HIS A 87 -5.86 11.26 12.85
N SER A 88 -4.72 11.66 13.40
CA SER A 88 -3.46 11.80 12.68
C SER A 88 -3.15 10.58 11.81
N THR A 89 -2.73 10.83 10.56
CA THR A 89 -2.22 9.81 9.62
C THR A 89 -0.90 9.19 10.10
N ALA A 90 -0.32 9.65 11.21
CA ALA A 90 0.94 9.16 11.77
C ALA A 90 0.98 7.63 11.96
N ARG A 91 -0.14 6.98 12.31
CA ARG A 91 -0.15 5.51 12.40
C ARG A 91 0.06 4.84 11.04
N VAL A 92 -0.64 5.31 10.01
CA VAL A 92 -0.49 4.82 8.63
C VAL A 92 0.95 5.03 8.17
N THR A 93 1.51 6.22 8.40
CA THR A 93 2.91 6.53 8.07
C THR A 93 3.89 5.61 8.81
N ASN A 94 3.70 5.35 10.11
CA ASN A 94 4.56 4.44 10.89
C ASN A 94 4.47 2.98 10.42
N VAL A 95 3.31 2.52 9.96
CA VAL A 95 3.18 1.18 9.36
C VAL A 95 3.89 1.14 8.01
N LEU A 96 3.71 2.17 7.18
CA LEU A 96 4.38 2.28 5.88
C LEU A 96 5.90 2.34 6.01
N GLU A 97 6.45 3.10 6.96
CA GLU A 97 7.90 3.17 7.21
C GLU A 97 8.48 1.79 7.56
N ARG A 98 7.80 1.03 8.43
CA ARG A 98 8.20 -0.35 8.76
C ARG A 98 8.07 -1.31 7.57
N ALA A 99 6.99 -1.18 6.81
CA ALA A 99 6.74 -1.99 5.62
C ALA A 99 7.82 -1.77 4.57
N VAL A 100 8.19 -0.51 4.31
CA VAL A 100 9.22 -0.12 3.35
C VAL A 100 10.62 -0.52 3.81
N ALA A 101 10.92 -0.43 5.11
CA ALA A 101 12.19 -0.89 5.66
C ALA A 101 12.42 -2.39 5.40
N SER A 102 11.35 -3.18 5.44
CA SER A 102 11.41 -4.64 5.23
C SER A 102 11.26 -5.03 3.75
N HIS A 103 10.56 -4.21 2.97
CA HIS A 103 10.20 -4.47 1.57
C HIS A 103 10.59 -3.31 0.67
N SER A 104 11.86 -2.93 0.71
CA SER A 104 12.40 -1.75 0.03
C SER A 104 12.27 -1.80 -1.50
N GLY A 105 12.13 -2.98 -2.11
CA GLY A 105 11.90 -3.11 -3.55
C GLY A 105 10.45 -2.85 -4.01
N SER A 106 9.51 -2.66 -3.08
CA SER A 106 8.10 -2.47 -3.42
C SER A 106 7.78 -1.03 -3.80
N VAL A 107 7.68 -0.77 -5.11
CA VAL A 107 7.30 0.55 -5.65
C VAL A 107 5.97 1.04 -5.08
N LEU A 108 4.99 0.16 -4.89
CA LEU A 108 3.68 0.54 -4.36
C LEU A 108 3.76 1.08 -2.93
N LEU A 109 4.52 0.43 -2.05
CA LEU A 109 4.64 0.85 -0.64
C LEU A 109 5.31 2.21 -0.52
N TRP A 110 6.34 2.47 -1.32
CA TRP A 110 6.98 3.78 -1.41
C TRP A 110 6.02 4.86 -1.94
N ARG A 111 5.24 4.57 -2.99
CA ARG A 111 4.24 5.54 -3.50
C ARG A 111 3.19 5.89 -2.45
N LEU A 112 2.73 4.89 -1.69
CA LEU A 112 1.83 5.12 -0.55
C LEU A 112 2.51 5.96 0.55
N LEU A 113 3.75 5.65 0.90
CA LEU A 113 4.50 6.43 1.91
C LEU A 113 4.67 7.89 1.49
N VAL A 114 5.01 8.16 0.22
CA VAL A 114 5.06 9.53 -0.32
C VAL A 114 3.72 10.24 -0.16
N HIS A 115 2.61 9.55 -0.43
CA HIS A 115 1.28 10.15 -0.34
C HIS A 115 0.92 10.60 1.09
N PHE A 116 1.29 9.80 2.09
CA PHE A 116 1.00 10.08 3.51
C PHE A 116 2.10 10.88 4.23
N SER A 117 3.27 11.05 3.62
CA SER A 117 4.38 11.82 4.20
C SER A 117 4.18 13.32 4.02
N THR A 118 4.57 14.08 5.03
CA THR A 118 4.66 15.54 4.96
C THR A 118 5.87 16.00 4.16
N SER A 119 6.98 15.26 4.22
CA SER A 119 8.21 15.54 3.47
C SER A 119 8.30 14.61 2.26
N LYS A 120 7.68 15.02 1.15
CA LYS A 120 7.63 14.20 -0.07
C LYS A 120 9.00 14.04 -0.72
N GLU A 121 9.78 15.12 -0.81
CA GLU A 121 11.11 15.14 -1.44
C GLU A 121 12.09 14.13 -0.81
N THR A 122 12.13 14.07 0.53
CA THR A 122 13.03 13.15 1.25
C THR A 122 12.63 11.69 1.02
N VAL A 123 11.32 11.40 1.01
CA VAL A 123 10.80 10.06 0.74
C VAL A 123 11.01 9.67 -0.72
N PHE A 124 10.83 10.58 -1.68
CA PHE A 124 11.14 10.33 -3.09
C PHE A 124 12.62 10.01 -3.30
N THR A 125 13.50 10.76 -2.64
CA THR A 125 14.94 10.50 -2.71
C THR A 125 15.26 9.10 -2.20
N ARG A 126 14.71 8.71 -1.04
CA ARG A 126 14.85 7.34 -0.49
C ARG A 126 14.27 6.27 -1.43
N ALA A 127 13.07 6.49 -1.97
CA ALA A 127 12.42 5.58 -2.89
C ALA A 127 13.21 5.39 -4.19
N ASN A 128 13.78 6.47 -4.73
CA ASN A 128 14.63 6.45 -5.92
C ASN A 128 15.94 5.68 -5.70
N PHE A 129 16.49 5.69 -4.48
CA PHE A 129 17.65 4.85 -4.13
C PHE A 129 17.28 3.38 -3.95
N ALA A 130 16.11 3.10 -3.35
CA ALA A 130 15.65 1.74 -3.11
C ALA A 130 15.16 1.02 -4.39
N CYS A 131 14.52 1.77 -5.30
CA CYS A 131 13.93 1.27 -6.54
C CYS A 131 14.44 2.06 -7.75
N PRO A 132 15.76 2.04 -8.06
CA PRO A 132 16.34 2.85 -9.13
C PRO A 132 15.85 2.49 -10.53
N TRP A 133 15.22 1.33 -10.73
CA TRP A 133 14.64 0.90 -12.00
C TRP A 133 13.23 1.48 -12.27
N SER A 134 12.61 2.09 -11.26
CA SER A 134 11.21 2.50 -11.32
C SER A 134 11.04 3.85 -12.00
N LYS A 135 10.70 3.83 -13.29
CA LYS A 135 10.31 5.05 -14.04
C LYS A 135 9.10 5.75 -13.43
N THR A 136 8.25 5.01 -12.71
CA THR A 136 7.04 5.58 -12.08
C THR A 136 7.35 6.64 -11.04
N PHE A 137 8.46 6.55 -10.29
CA PHE A 137 8.80 7.59 -9.32
C PHE A 137 9.20 8.90 -9.99
N ALA A 138 10.00 8.82 -11.06
CA ALA A 138 10.34 10.00 -11.81
C ALA A 138 9.11 10.64 -12.45
N CYS A 139 8.18 9.84 -13.01
CA CYS A 139 6.92 10.36 -13.52
C CYS A 139 6.04 11.00 -12.43
N ASP A 140 5.99 10.41 -11.24
CA ASP A 140 5.25 10.96 -10.11
C ASP A 140 5.89 12.26 -9.59
N GLN A 141 7.22 12.33 -9.57
CA GLN A 141 7.97 13.52 -9.17
C GLN A 141 7.76 14.66 -10.17
N ILE A 142 7.82 14.38 -11.48
CA ILE A 142 7.50 15.35 -12.55
C ILE A 142 6.07 15.90 -12.40
N ARG A 143 5.11 15.08 -11.96
CA ARG A 143 3.72 15.54 -11.73
C ARG A 143 3.60 16.48 -10.54
N LEU A 144 4.47 16.35 -9.54
CA LEU A 144 4.47 17.20 -8.35
C LEU A 144 5.30 18.47 -8.57
N GLU A 145 6.40 18.36 -9.30
CA GLU A 145 7.36 19.43 -9.56
C GLU A 145 7.66 19.47 -11.07
N PRO A 146 6.77 20.09 -11.89
CA PRO A 146 6.98 20.17 -13.33
C PRO A 146 8.20 21.02 -13.70
N ASP A 147 8.62 21.94 -12.84
CA ASP A 147 9.75 22.84 -13.09
C ASP A 147 11.10 22.12 -13.04
N SER A 148 11.19 20.95 -12.38
CA SER A 148 12.41 20.15 -12.24
C SER A 148 12.57 19.07 -13.32
N ILE A 149 11.73 19.08 -14.38
CA ILE A 149 11.79 18.09 -15.48
C ILE A 149 13.21 17.92 -16.07
N PRO A 150 13.96 18.97 -16.43
CA PRO A 150 15.28 18.80 -17.04
C PRO A 150 16.27 18.05 -16.13
N GLU A 151 16.24 18.37 -14.83
CA GLU A 151 17.08 17.72 -13.82
C GLU A 151 16.67 16.27 -13.59
N LEU A 152 15.37 16.00 -13.50
CA LEU A 152 14.83 14.65 -13.34
C LEU A 152 15.14 13.76 -14.54
N VAL A 153 15.00 14.28 -15.76
CA VAL A 153 15.35 13.55 -16.99
C VAL A 153 16.83 13.23 -17.04
N LYS A 154 17.69 14.19 -16.67
CA LYS A 154 19.14 13.95 -16.57
C LYS A 154 19.46 12.84 -15.54
N ASN A 155 18.87 12.93 -14.35
CA ASN A 155 19.05 11.94 -13.29
C ASN A 155 18.60 10.53 -13.72
N MET A 156 17.51 10.43 -14.47
CA MET A 156 17.08 9.17 -15.08
C MET A 156 18.10 8.66 -16.10
N GLN A 157 18.58 9.52 -17.00
CA GLN A 157 19.58 9.14 -18.01
C GLN A 157 20.89 8.67 -17.38
N ASP A 158 21.39 9.36 -16.35
CA ASP A 158 22.60 8.99 -15.61
C ASP A 158 22.49 7.59 -14.98
N ARG A 159 21.26 7.14 -14.69
CA ARG A 159 20.96 5.80 -14.15
C ARG A 159 20.61 4.75 -15.23
N GLY A 160 20.71 5.12 -16.52
CA GLY A 160 20.31 4.25 -17.64
C GLY A 160 18.79 4.11 -17.82
N LEU A 161 17.97 4.91 -17.12
CA LEU A 161 16.53 4.94 -17.31
C LEU A 161 16.15 5.92 -18.42
N ARG A 162 15.66 5.38 -19.53
CA ARG A 162 15.19 6.19 -20.67
C ARG A 162 13.66 6.31 -20.65
N ILE A 163 13.12 7.54 -20.69
CA ILE A 163 11.66 7.79 -20.79
C ILE A 163 11.18 7.50 -22.23
N ARG A 164 11.99 7.87 -23.22
CA ARG A 164 11.82 7.51 -24.64
C ARG A 164 13.17 7.07 -25.21
N THR A 165 13.13 6.13 -26.14
CA THR A 165 14.28 5.81 -26.99
C THR A 165 14.15 6.64 -28.27
N PRO A 166 15.16 7.47 -28.63
CA PRO A 166 15.18 8.16 -29.92
C PRO A 166 15.08 7.18 -31.09
N VAL A 167 14.44 7.58 -32.19
CA VAL A 167 14.18 6.67 -33.33
C VAL A 167 15.49 6.22 -33.98
N GLU A 168 16.51 7.06 -33.90
CA GLU A 168 17.86 6.82 -34.39
C GLU A 168 18.54 5.66 -33.64
N GLU A 169 18.41 5.61 -32.31
CA GLU A 169 18.90 4.48 -31.51
C GLU A 169 18.11 3.19 -31.80
N VAL A 170 16.80 3.28 -32.04
CA VAL A 170 15.98 2.12 -32.41
C VAL A 170 16.42 1.54 -33.75
N GLN A 171 16.69 2.42 -34.73
CA GLN A 171 17.20 2.00 -36.04
C GLN A 171 18.57 1.32 -35.94
N LEU A 172 19.47 1.84 -35.09
CA LEU A 172 20.77 1.23 -34.82
C LEU A 172 20.65 -0.16 -34.16
N LEU A 173 19.73 -0.34 -33.22
CA LEU A 173 19.52 -1.62 -32.53
C LEU A 173 18.87 -2.69 -33.40
N LEU A 174 18.03 -2.30 -34.37
CA LEU A 174 17.39 -3.23 -35.32
C LEU A 174 18.30 -3.61 -36.51
N ALA A 175 19.37 -2.86 -36.72
CA ALA A 175 20.36 -3.11 -37.79
C ALA A 175 21.48 -4.06 -37.37
N MET A 176 21.51 -4.50 -36.10
CA MET A 176 22.36 -5.59 -35.59
C MET A 176 21.60 -6.91 -35.56
#